data_AF-A0A1M6SM06-F1
#
_entry.id   AF-A0A1M6SM06-F1
#
_cell.length_a   1.000
_cell.length_b   1.000
_cell.length_c   1.000
_cell.angle_alpha   90.00
_cell.angle_beta   90.00
_cell.angle_gamma   90.00
#
_symmetry.space_group_name_H-M   'P 1'
#
loop_
_entity.id
_entity.type
_entity.pdbx_description
1 polymer ?
#
loop_
_entity_poly.entity_id
_entity_poly.type
_entity_poly.pdbx_seq_one_letter_code
_entity_poly.pdbx_strand_id
1 'polypeptide(L)'
;MANPQKAAFFEQYAPLAMEQQQKYGIPASVTLAQMYLESAGGKSNLAQTGNNYFGIKCSSQWLAEGKPYSLHHDDKPNEKFCNYASVQESIEHHSQFLMGSRYAGCRRCAADDYRGWANGLQAAGYATNRNYATMLIADIEAYGLSKYDQQAMSMPKVADQQAKTQTPASQGYSFPVSGDILVMSDGYGISPTSYRNHAHNGIDLKARYQDVMATENQGRVVKVGSDKTSGNFAVVEYDRADGAKWRVSYCHLDSVAVRQGDTVNAGQKLGVSGNTGNSTGPHLHLTVRHQAAGSAEFKTVDPLNYLAEIAVRGNLTATVVKKGTNADLLSSRKGGVDTTPTQAERLMAQSQLTTQQQQNAQAGAQLTQRTGSNDPNTLLAYLMGQNGDEQAQYSQHGDIFSSLISGLFTSAIGMAIMLDQADQGEERTTSQVQNEPVQETEQQKAATLIQRKRDSVDPVQAREVAMMNFDAEYPEQQQNTGQRLA
;
A
#
# COMPACT_ATOMS: atom_id res chain seq x y z
N MET A 1 -2.55 32.50 -19.40
CA MET A 1 -2.67 31.85 -18.07
C MET A 1 -3.27 30.47 -18.28
N ALA A 2 -2.79 29.46 -17.55
CA ALA A 2 -3.30 28.09 -17.65
C ALA A 2 -4.78 28.04 -17.21
N ASN A 3 -5.61 27.25 -17.91
CA ASN A 3 -7.02 27.08 -17.55
C ASN A 3 -7.13 26.43 -16.16
N PRO A 4 -7.75 27.09 -15.16
CA PRO A 4 -7.80 26.61 -13.78
C PRO A 4 -8.58 25.30 -13.63
N GLN A 5 -9.61 25.06 -14.44
CA GLN A 5 -10.35 23.79 -14.40
C GLN A 5 -9.48 22.61 -14.86
N LYS A 6 -8.61 22.84 -15.83
CA LYS A 6 -7.67 21.83 -16.33
C LYS A 6 -6.54 21.59 -15.33
N ALA A 7 -6.05 22.63 -14.66
CA ALA A 7 -5.08 22.48 -13.57
C ALA A 7 -5.65 21.65 -12.40
N ALA A 8 -6.89 21.97 -11.97
CA ALA A 8 -7.58 21.23 -10.91
C ALA A 8 -7.79 19.74 -11.26
N PHE A 9 -8.10 19.44 -12.53
CA PHE A 9 -8.18 18.05 -13.00
C PHE A 9 -6.85 17.31 -12.82
N PHE A 10 -5.74 17.93 -13.23
CA PHE A 10 -4.43 17.30 -13.08
C PHE A 10 -4.04 17.11 -11.62
N GLU A 11 -4.31 18.08 -10.75
CA GLU A 11 -4.07 17.96 -9.31
C GLU A 11 -4.91 16.86 -8.66
N GLN A 12 -6.18 16.74 -9.05
CA GLN A 12 -7.08 15.71 -8.54
C GLN A 12 -6.56 14.28 -8.78
N TYR A 13 -5.99 14.02 -9.96
CA TYR A 13 -5.56 12.68 -10.36
C TYR A 13 -4.05 12.44 -10.26
N ALA A 14 -3.27 13.46 -9.92
CA ALA A 14 -1.82 13.34 -9.77
C ALA A 14 -1.39 12.23 -8.79
N PRO A 15 -2.02 12.05 -7.62
CA PRO A 15 -1.63 10.96 -6.71
C PRO A 15 -1.73 9.57 -7.36
N LEU A 16 -2.82 9.30 -8.10
CA LEU A 16 -3.02 8.03 -8.78
C LEU A 16 -2.02 7.86 -9.94
N ALA A 17 -1.74 8.92 -10.70
CA ALA A 17 -0.76 8.86 -11.77
C ALA A 17 0.68 8.60 -11.27
N MET A 18 1.05 9.21 -10.14
CA MET A 18 2.34 8.96 -9.48
C MET A 18 2.47 7.52 -8.97
N GLU A 19 1.38 6.95 -8.42
CA GLU A 19 1.35 5.53 -8.02
C GLU A 19 1.63 4.62 -9.23
N GLN A 20 1.00 4.89 -10.37
CA GLN A 20 1.22 4.12 -11.59
C GLN A 20 2.65 4.26 -12.13
N GLN A 21 3.28 5.43 -11.99
CA GLN A 21 4.68 5.61 -12.35
C GLN A 21 5.59 4.76 -11.47
N GLN A 22 5.33 4.71 -10.17
CA GLN A 22 6.11 3.87 -9.27
C GLN A 22 5.91 2.37 -9.54
N LYS A 23 4.70 1.97 -9.94
CA LYS A 23 4.35 0.57 -10.22
C LYS A 23 4.83 0.08 -11.59
N TYR A 24 4.69 0.91 -12.62
CA TYR A 24 4.85 0.51 -14.03
C TYR A 24 5.94 1.28 -14.78
N GLY A 25 6.53 2.31 -14.18
CA GLY A 25 7.55 3.15 -14.83
C GLY A 25 7.01 4.10 -15.90
N ILE A 26 5.69 4.28 -16.00
CA ILE A 26 5.04 5.23 -16.92
C ILE A 26 5.09 6.62 -16.28
N PRO A 27 5.65 7.66 -16.92
CA PRO A 27 5.67 9.01 -16.35
C PRO A 27 4.25 9.46 -15.94
N ALA A 28 4.09 9.95 -14.70
CA ALA A 28 2.83 10.44 -14.19
C ALA A 28 2.27 11.57 -15.07
N SER A 29 3.14 12.41 -15.60
CA SER A 29 2.81 13.48 -16.54
C SER A 29 2.15 12.95 -17.82
N VAL A 30 2.63 11.82 -18.35
CA VAL A 30 2.05 11.17 -19.54
C VAL A 30 0.68 10.60 -19.22
N THR A 31 0.55 9.88 -18.10
CA THR A 31 -0.74 9.35 -17.63
C THR A 31 -1.78 10.47 -17.49
N LEU A 32 -1.42 11.58 -16.84
CA LEU A 32 -2.31 12.73 -16.63
C LEU A 32 -2.71 13.39 -17.95
N ALA A 33 -1.76 13.63 -18.85
CA ALA A 33 -2.02 14.26 -20.14
C ALA A 33 -2.93 13.38 -21.02
N GLN A 34 -2.67 12.07 -21.09
CA GLN A 34 -3.55 11.14 -21.80
C GLN A 34 -4.93 11.11 -21.16
N MET A 35 -5.01 10.99 -19.83
CA MET A 35 -6.28 10.96 -19.11
C MET A 35 -7.13 12.20 -19.41
N TYR A 36 -6.54 13.40 -19.44
CA TYR A 36 -7.29 14.61 -19.80
C TYR A 36 -7.73 14.60 -21.26
N LEU A 37 -6.82 14.26 -22.18
CA LEU A 37 -7.08 14.30 -23.61
C LEU A 37 -8.19 13.31 -24.02
N GLU A 38 -8.06 12.05 -23.59
CA GLU A 38 -8.98 10.95 -23.95
C GLU A 38 -10.37 11.11 -23.31
N SER A 39 -10.45 11.73 -22.13
CA SER A 39 -11.72 11.90 -21.42
C SER A 39 -12.41 13.24 -21.66
N ALA A 40 -11.84 14.12 -22.49
CA ALA A 40 -12.22 15.53 -22.60
C ALA A 40 -12.27 16.24 -21.23
N GLY A 41 -11.25 15.99 -20.39
CA GLY A 41 -11.17 16.49 -19.02
C GLY A 41 -12.26 15.93 -18.12
N GLY A 42 -12.61 14.65 -18.28
CA GLY A 42 -13.64 13.94 -17.53
C GLY A 42 -15.08 14.23 -17.98
N LYS A 43 -15.27 15.01 -19.05
CA LYS A 43 -16.60 15.43 -19.53
C LYS A 43 -17.18 14.52 -20.60
N SER A 44 -16.39 13.59 -21.15
CA SER A 44 -16.91 12.63 -22.13
C SER A 44 -17.97 11.71 -21.50
N ASN A 45 -18.95 11.30 -22.30
CA ASN A 45 -20.00 10.38 -21.84
C ASN A 45 -19.40 9.05 -21.34
N LEU A 46 -18.34 8.57 -21.99
CA LEU A 46 -17.63 7.35 -21.63
C LEU A 46 -16.94 7.48 -20.26
N ALA A 47 -16.32 8.63 -19.97
CA ALA A 47 -15.72 8.89 -18.66
C ALA A 47 -16.78 9.03 -17.56
N GLN A 48 -17.90 9.71 -17.83
CA GLN A 48 -18.94 9.96 -16.83
C GLN A 48 -19.80 8.73 -16.50
N THR A 49 -20.10 7.89 -17.50
CA THR A 49 -21.01 6.75 -17.32
C THR A 49 -20.28 5.43 -17.08
N GLY A 50 -19.09 5.29 -17.65
CA GLY A 50 -18.30 4.06 -17.59
C GLY A 50 -16.98 4.20 -16.83
N ASN A 51 -16.68 5.36 -16.24
CA ASN A 51 -15.37 5.66 -15.65
C ASN A 51 -14.20 5.36 -16.61
N ASN A 52 -14.41 5.37 -17.92
CA ASN A 52 -13.37 5.03 -18.88
C ASN A 52 -12.73 6.31 -19.42
N TYR A 53 -11.65 6.71 -18.74
CA TYR A 53 -10.96 7.98 -18.98
C TYR A 53 -9.92 7.91 -20.10
N PHE A 54 -9.66 6.72 -20.64
CA PHE A 54 -8.60 6.47 -21.62
C PHE A 54 -9.12 5.93 -22.95
N GLY A 55 -10.44 5.82 -23.12
CA GLY A 55 -11.04 5.31 -24.36
C GLY A 55 -10.74 3.83 -24.64
N ILE A 56 -10.52 3.01 -23.61
CA ILE A 56 -10.11 1.61 -23.81
C ILE A 56 -11.28 0.76 -24.30
N LYS A 57 -11.11 0.15 -25.48
CA LYS A 57 -12.05 -0.81 -26.09
C LYS A 57 -11.97 -2.17 -25.39
N CYS A 58 -13.09 -2.89 -25.34
CA CYS A 58 -13.14 -4.22 -24.73
C CYS A 58 -12.31 -5.23 -25.52
N SER A 59 -11.39 -5.91 -24.84
CA SER A 59 -10.73 -7.09 -25.40
C SER A 59 -11.69 -8.29 -25.44
N SER A 60 -11.37 -9.30 -26.25
CA SER A 60 -12.12 -10.56 -26.26
C SER A 60 -12.19 -11.19 -24.86
N GLN A 61 -11.11 -11.06 -24.09
CA GLN A 61 -11.06 -11.52 -22.69
C GLN A 61 -12.00 -10.72 -21.79
N TRP A 62 -12.07 -9.40 -21.93
CA TRP A 62 -12.99 -8.56 -21.16
C TRP A 62 -14.45 -9.02 -21.34
N LEU A 63 -14.82 -9.32 -22.59
CA LEU A 63 -16.15 -9.81 -22.94
C LEU A 63 -16.39 -11.24 -22.42
N ALA A 64 -15.41 -12.13 -22.55
CA ALA A 64 -15.50 -13.51 -22.05
C ALA A 64 -15.66 -13.57 -20.52
N GLU A 65 -15.10 -12.60 -19.80
CA GLU A 65 -15.24 -12.48 -18.34
C GLU A 65 -16.59 -11.87 -17.91
N GLY A 66 -17.45 -11.47 -18.86
CA GLY A 66 -18.76 -10.86 -18.56
C GLY A 66 -18.65 -9.48 -17.91
N LYS A 67 -17.52 -8.78 -18.12
CA LYS A 67 -17.30 -7.45 -17.53
C LYS A 67 -18.17 -6.38 -18.21
N PRO A 68 -18.57 -5.33 -17.48
CA PRO A 68 -19.45 -4.30 -18.00
C PRO A 68 -18.78 -3.49 -19.12
N TYR A 69 -19.59 -3.03 -20.06
CA TYR A 69 -19.16 -2.21 -21.19
C TYR A 69 -20.29 -1.30 -21.64
N SER A 70 -19.94 -0.18 -22.27
CA SER A 70 -20.87 0.70 -22.98
C SER A 70 -20.64 0.61 -24.48
N LEU A 71 -21.72 0.81 -25.25
CA LEU A 71 -21.64 0.91 -26.70
C LEU A 71 -21.46 2.37 -27.09
N HIS A 72 -20.43 2.64 -27.90
CA HIS A 72 -20.19 3.96 -28.47
C HIS A 72 -19.89 3.83 -29.96
N HIS A 73 -20.20 4.88 -30.71
CA HIS A 73 -19.84 4.99 -32.12
C HIS A 73 -18.49 5.70 -32.20
N ASP A 74 -17.48 5.02 -32.74
CA ASP A 74 -16.15 5.57 -32.98
C ASP A 74 -15.78 5.28 -34.46
N ASP A 75 -14.76 4.46 -34.74
CA ASP A 75 -14.41 4.05 -36.11
C ASP A 75 -15.50 3.16 -36.74
N LYS A 76 -16.21 2.41 -35.91
CA LYS A 76 -17.34 1.55 -36.29
C LYS A 76 -18.55 1.84 -35.41
N PRO A 77 -19.78 1.60 -35.91
CA PRO A 77 -20.95 1.69 -35.07
C PRO A 77 -20.93 0.60 -33.99
N ASN A 78 -21.37 0.95 -32.78
CA ASN A 78 -21.54 0.02 -31.65
C ASN A 78 -20.25 -0.67 -31.21
N GLU A 79 -19.14 0.06 -31.16
CA GLU A 79 -17.92 -0.44 -30.53
C GLU A 79 -18.10 -0.52 -29.02
N LYS A 80 -17.53 -1.59 -28.44
CA LYS A 80 -17.65 -1.89 -27.01
C LYS A 80 -16.46 -1.27 -26.27
N PHE A 81 -16.74 -0.38 -25.34
CA PHE A 81 -15.74 0.24 -24.47
C PHE A 81 -15.90 -0.26 -23.05
N CYS A 82 -14.79 -0.53 -22.37
CA CYS A 82 -14.79 -1.05 -21.01
C CYS A 82 -15.49 -0.07 -20.06
N ASN A 83 -16.25 -0.58 -19.09
CA ASN A 83 -16.74 0.20 -17.95
C ASN A 83 -16.03 -0.25 -16.67
N TYR A 84 -15.72 0.70 -15.80
CA TYR A 84 -14.97 0.46 -14.57
C TYR A 84 -15.78 0.89 -13.35
N ALA A 85 -15.53 0.23 -12.21
CA ALA A 85 -16.17 0.59 -10.95
C ALA A 85 -15.70 1.97 -10.45
N SER A 86 -14.47 2.36 -10.79
CA SER A 86 -13.88 3.63 -10.40
C SER A 86 -12.89 4.16 -11.43
N VAL A 87 -12.55 5.45 -11.31
CA VAL A 87 -11.49 6.08 -12.11
C VAL A 87 -10.13 5.43 -11.87
N GLN A 88 -9.88 4.98 -10.64
CA GLN A 88 -8.65 4.26 -10.29
C GLN A 88 -8.52 2.93 -11.06
N GLU A 89 -9.59 2.16 -11.21
CA GLU A 89 -9.57 0.92 -12.00
C GLU A 89 -9.32 1.20 -13.50
N SER A 90 -9.83 2.32 -13.99
CA SER A 90 -9.55 2.82 -15.35
C SER A 90 -8.06 3.10 -15.57
N ILE A 91 -7.45 3.82 -14.63
CA ILE A 91 -6.03 4.19 -14.62
C ILE A 91 -5.16 2.93 -14.53
N GLU A 92 -5.50 2.00 -13.64
CA GLU A 92 -4.78 0.73 -13.47
C GLU A 92 -4.85 -0.13 -14.75
N HIS A 93 -6.04 -0.27 -15.36
CA HIS A 93 -6.17 -1.04 -16.60
C HIS A 93 -5.45 -0.37 -17.78
N HIS A 94 -5.43 0.96 -17.83
CA HIS A 94 -4.63 1.71 -18.80
C HIS A 94 -3.14 1.41 -18.66
N SER A 95 -2.60 1.45 -17.44
CA SER A 95 -1.19 1.12 -17.22
C SER A 95 -0.85 -0.31 -17.60
N GLN A 96 -1.71 -1.27 -17.24
CA GLN A 96 -1.57 -2.68 -17.65
C GLN A 96 -1.61 -2.83 -19.18
N PHE A 97 -2.48 -2.09 -19.86
CA PHE A 97 -2.55 -2.06 -21.32
C PHE A 97 -1.25 -1.55 -21.95
N LEU A 98 -0.63 -0.52 -21.36
CA LEU A 98 0.67 0.01 -21.79
C LEU A 98 1.85 -0.93 -21.49
N MET A 99 1.69 -1.95 -20.65
CA MET A 99 2.72 -2.99 -20.45
C MET A 99 2.74 -4.05 -21.57
N GLY A 100 1.79 -4.01 -22.50
CA GLY A 100 1.75 -4.90 -23.66
C GLY A 100 2.96 -4.75 -24.59
N SER A 101 3.23 -5.80 -25.38
CA SER A 101 4.39 -5.85 -26.29
C SER A 101 4.41 -4.71 -27.32
N ARG A 102 3.23 -4.23 -27.75
CA ARG A 102 3.07 -3.08 -28.65
C ARG A 102 3.82 -1.84 -28.16
N TYR A 103 3.82 -1.59 -26.85
CA TYR A 103 4.39 -0.40 -26.23
C TYR A 103 5.77 -0.65 -25.61
N ALA A 104 6.42 -1.76 -25.95
CA ALA A 104 7.77 -2.08 -25.44
C ALA A 104 8.81 -0.99 -25.77
N GLY A 105 8.62 -0.23 -26.84
CA GLY A 105 9.46 0.92 -27.18
C GLY A 105 9.40 2.04 -26.13
N CYS A 106 8.21 2.35 -25.61
CA CYS A 106 8.03 3.37 -24.58
C CYS A 106 8.76 3.00 -23.28
N ARG A 107 8.72 1.71 -22.90
CA ARG A 107 9.34 1.21 -21.66
C ARG A 107 10.87 1.19 -21.67
N ARG A 108 11.51 1.56 -22.78
CA ARG A 108 12.96 1.78 -22.85
C ARG A 108 13.35 3.18 -22.40
N CYS A 109 12.40 4.11 -22.40
CA CYS A 109 12.61 5.47 -21.90
C CYS A 109 12.64 5.48 -20.37
N ALA A 110 13.32 6.47 -19.80
CA ALA A 110 13.32 6.69 -18.36
C ALA A 110 11.90 7.05 -17.86
N ALA A 111 11.64 6.84 -16.57
CA ALA A 111 10.33 7.09 -15.96
C ALA A 111 9.97 8.58 -15.84
N ASP A 112 10.89 9.49 -16.17
CA ASP A 112 10.70 10.93 -16.30
C ASP A 112 10.88 11.45 -17.73
N ASP A 113 11.16 10.57 -18.71
CA ASP A 113 11.29 10.94 -20.12
C ASP A 113 9.92 10.96 -20.82
N TYR A 114 9.09 11.94 -20.44
CA TYR A 114 7.75 12.07 -21.01
C TYR A 114 7.74 12.33 -22.52
N ARG A 115 8.80 12.92 -23.08
CA ARG A 115 8.90 13.16 -24.53
C ARG A 115 9.14 11.84 -25.26
N GLY A 116 10.06 11.01 -24.77
CA GLY A 116 10.29 9.67 -25.31
C GLY A 116 9.02 8.81 -25.23
N TRP A 117 8.33 8.83 -24.10
CA TRP A 117 7.05 8.13 -23.91
C TRP A 117 5.96 8.62 -24.87
N ALA A 118 5.73 9.93 -24.99
CA ALA A 118 4.71 10.48 -25.89
C ALA A 118 4.97 10.13 -27.36
N ASN A 119 6.23 10.24 -27.81
CA ASN A 119 6.63 9.84 -29.16
C ASN A 119 6.48 8.32 -29.38
N GLY A 120 6.84 7.51 -28.37
CA GLY A 120 6.68 6.06 -28.40
C GLY A 120 5.21 5.64 -28.52
N LEU A 121 4.31 6.31 -27.77
CA LEU A 121 2.87 6.05 -27.83
C LEU A 121 2.30 6.36 -29.22
N GLN A 122 2.70 7.48 -29.82
CA GLN A 122 2.30 7.82 -31.19
C GLN A 122 2.85 6.82 -32.21
N ALA A 123 4.13 6.44 -32.11
CA ALA A 123 4.74 5.46 -32.99
C ALA A 123 4.11 4.07 -32.86
N ALA A 124 3.66 3.71 -31.66
CA ALA A 124 2.96 2.45 -31.37
C ALA A 124 1.48 2.46 -31.82
N GLY A 125 0.97 3.61 -32.29
CA GLY A 125 -0.40 3.76 -32.76
C GLY A 125 -1.43 3.71 -31.63
N TYR A 126 -1.15 4.38 -30.51
CA TYR A 126 -2.15 4.57 -29.44
C TYR A 126 -3.36 5.36 -29.96
N ALA A 127 -3.12 6.43 -30.73
CA ALA A 127 -4.14 7.26 -31.37
C ALA A 127 -3.84 7.43 -32.86
N THR A 128 -4.89 7.68 -33.66
CA THR A 128 -4.79 7.94 -35.11
C THR A 128 -4.34 9.37 -35.43
N ASN A 129 -4.43 10.29 -34.46
CA ASN A 129 -4.04 11.69 -34.61
C ASN A 129 -2.51 11.82 -34.76
N ARG A 130 -2.05 12.44 -35.85
CA ARG A 130 -0.62 12.66 -36.14
C ARG A 130 0.08 13.61 -35.18
N ASN A 131 -0.68 14.41 -34.43
CA ASN A 131 -0.17 15.38 -33.46
C ASN A 131 -0.30 14.90 -32.02
N TYR A 132 -0.61 13.62 -31.80
CA TYR A 132 -0.88 13.08 -30.46
C TYR A 132 0.25 13.36 -29.47
N ALA A 133 1.50 13.01 -29.84
CA ALA A 133 2.66 13.23 -29.00
C ALA A 133 2.85 14.73 -28.69
N THR A 134 2.69 15.59 -29.70
CA THR A 134 2.80 17.05 -29.55
C THR A 134 1.75 17.60 -28.59
N MET A 135 0.52 17.09 -28.64
CA MET A 135 -0.56 17.52 -27.73
C MET A 135 -0.27 17.14 -26.27
N LEU A 136 0.21 15.91 -26.04
CA LEU A 136 0.60 15.48 -24.70
C LEU A 136 1.75 16.31 -24.16
N ILE A 137 2.82 16.49 -24.95
CA ILE A 137 3.99 17.27 -24.57
C ILE A 137 3.59 18.72 -24.26
N ALA A 138 2.73 19.33 -25.08
CA ALA A 138 2.26 20.69 -24.87
C ALA A 138 1.51 20.84 -23.54
N ASP A 139 0.65 19.88 -23.18
CA ASP A 139 -0.04 19.90 -21.89
C ASP A 139 0.91 19.69 -20.72
N ILE A 140 1.86 18.77 -20.84
CA ILE A 140 2.86 18.50 -19.81
C ILE A 140 3.72 19.74 -19.53
N GLU A 141 4.17 20.42 -20.59
CA GLU A 141 4.99 21.63 -20.48
C GLU A 141 4.18 22.83 -19.98
N ALA A 142 2.97 23.06 -20.52
CA ALA A 142 2.15 24.22 -20.17
C ALA A 142 1.64 24.18 -18.72
N TYR A 143 1.43 23.00 -18.16
CA TYR A 143 0.95 22.80 -16.79
C TYR A 143 2.04 22.34 -15.81
N GLY A 144 3.28 22.18 -16.29
CA GLY A 144 4.41 21.74 -15.47
C GLY A 144 4.19 20.36 -14.85
N LEU A 145 3.58 19.43 -15.59
CA LEU A 145 3.20 18.11 -15.05
C LEU A 145 4.40 17.22 -14.73
N SER A 146 5.57 17.50 -15.30
CA SER A 146 6.82 16.79 -14.99
C SER A 146 7.25 16.93 -13.52
N LYS A 147 6.69 17.89 -12.78
CA LYS A 147 6.85 17.96 -11.32
C LYS A 147 6.36 16.69 -10.64
N TYR A 148 5.30 16.06 -11.17
CA TYR A 148 4.77 14.80 -10.64
C TYR A 148 5.68 13.62 -10.99
N ASP A 149 6.36 13.66 -12.13
CA ASP A 149 7.35 12.64 -12.49
C ASP A 149 8.51 12.62 -11.49
N GLN A 150 9.03 13.81 -11.19
CA GLN A 150 10.09 14.01 -10.22
C GLN A 150 9.64 13.65 -8.80
N GLN A 151 8.43 14.06 -8.41
CA GLN A 151 7.84 13.69 -7.12
C GLN A 151 7.74 12.17 -6.99
N ALA A 152 7.18 11.46 -7.97
CA ALA A 152 7.07 10.00 -7.94
C ALA A 152 8.43 9.29 -7.86
N MET A 153 9.46 9.82 -8.52
CA MET A 153 10.83 9.26 -8.46
C MET A 153 11.57 9.59 -7.16
N SER A 154 11.27 10.72 -6.54
CA SER A 154 11.83 11.14 -5.24
C SER A 154 11.08 10.54 -4.04
N MET A 155 9.82 10.16 -4.24
CA MET A 155 9.07 9.38 -3.28
C MET A 155 9.75 8.01 -3.13
N PRO A 156 9.95 7.51 -1.90
CA PRO A 156 10.22 6.10 -1.68
C PRO A 156 9.18 5.30 -2.49
N LYS A 157 9.62 4.30 -3.26
CA LYS A 157 8.69 3.42 -4.01
C LYS A 157 7.54 3.03 -3.07
N VAL A 158 6.28 2.99 -3.53
CA VAL A 158 5.06 2.67 -2.72
C VAL A 158 5.29 1.60 -1.63
N ALA A 159 6.21 0.65 -1.86
CA ALA A 159 6.73 -0.31 -0.87
C ALA A 159 7.22 0.28 0.47
N ASP A 160 7.75 1.51 0.50
CA ASP A 160 8.31 2.16 1.69
C ASP A 160 7.36 3.19 2.33
N GLN A 161 6.33 3.68 1.63
CA GLN A 161 5.38 4.67 2.15
C GLN A 161 4.08 4.08 2.72
N GLN A 162 3.77 2.81 2.42
CA GLN A 162 2.74 2.06 3.17
C GLN A 162 3.15 1.76 4.63
N ALA A 163 4.36 2.15 5.04
CA ALA A 163 4.77 2.13 6.45
C ALA A 163 4.25 3.35 7.26
N LYS A 164 3.61 4.37 6.66
CA LYS A 164 3.24 5.61 7.39
C LYS A 164 1.83 6.20 7.19
N THR A 165 0.97 5.64 6.36
CA THR A 165 -0.47 5.99 6.39
C THR A 165 -1.23 4.89 7.12
N GLN A 166 -1.39 5.08 8.43
CA GLN A 166 -2.29 4.30 9.25
C GLN A 166 -3.72 4.46 8.73
N THR A 167 -4.21 3.49 7.96
CA THR A 167 -5.63 3.10 7.97
C THR A 167 -6.03 2.95 9.45
N PRO A 168 -7.22 3.41 9.88
CA PRO A 168 -7.63 3.34 11.30
C PRO A 168 -7.25 1.98 11.85
N ALA A 169 -6.37 2.00 12.87
CA ALA A 169 -5.55 0.88 13.31
C ALA A 169 -6.28 -0.46 13.16
N SER A 170 -5.97 -1.21 12.09
CA SER A 170 -6.18 -2.63 12.18
C SER A 170 -5.27 -3.10 13.32
N GLN A 171 -5.81 -3.90 14.23
CA GLN A 171 -5.14 -4.31 15.48
C GLN A 171 -3.98 -5.28 15.20
N GLY A 172 -3.07 -4.93 14.30
CA GLY A 172 -1.98 -5.79 13.82
C GLY A 172 -2.42 -6.90 12.86
N TYR A 173 -3.51 -6.71 12.12
CA TYR A 173 -4.01 -7.68 11.14
C TYR A 173 -4.34 -7.03 9.80
N SER A 174 -4.23 -7.78 8.70
CA SER A 174 -4.62 -7.34 7.37
C SER A 174 -5.08 -8.52 6.51
N PHE A 175 -5.87 -8.24 5.48
CA PHE A 175 -6.15 -9.22 4.45
C PHE A 175 -4.95 -9.37 3.50
N PRO A 176 -4.76 -10.55 2.88
CA PRO A 176 -3.60 -10.82 2.04
C PRO A 176 -3.64 -10.08 0.69
N VAL A 177 -4.78 -9.49 0.32
CA VAL A 177 -4.98 -8.69 -0.90
C VAL A 177 -5.88 -7.50 -0.55
N SER A 178 -5.67 -6.34 -1.18
CA SER A 178 -6.48 -5.14 -0.95
C SER A 178 -7.83 -5.23 -1.64
N GLY A 179 -8.88 -4.78 -0.96
CA GLY A 179 -10.22 -4.60 -1.53
C GLY A 179 -11.32 -4.83 -0.50
N ASP A 180 -12.46 -4.17 -0.69
CA ASP A 180 -13.64 -4.32 0.19
C ASP A 180 -14.34 -5.68 0.00
N ILE A 181 -14.15 -6.29 -1.18
CA ILE A 181 -14.71 -7.59 -1.55
C ILE A 181 -13.59 -8.46 -2.14
N LEU A 182 -13.22 -9.49 -1.40
CA LEU A 182 -12.29 -10.53 -1.84
C LEU A 182 -13.08 -11.65 -2.51
N VAL A 183 -12.79 -11.92 -3.79
CA VAL A 183 -13.50 -12.97 -4.54
C VAL A 183 -12.70 -14.26 -4.49
N MET A 184 -13.24 -15.30 -3.85
CA MET A 184 -12.68 -16.65 -3.84
C MET A 184 -13.14 -17.43 -5.08
N SER A 185 -12.21 -17.82 -5.95
CA SER A 185 -12.49 -18.65 -7.12
C SER A 185 -12.64 -20.12 -6.75
N ASP A 186 -11.70 -20.65 -5.97
CA ASP A 186 -11.66 -22.05 -5.56
C ASP A 186 -11.40 -22.19 -4.06
N GLY A 187 -12.06 -23.15 -3.42
CA GLY A 187 -12.10 -23.32 -1.97
C GLY A 187 -11.30 -24.51 -1.46
N TYR A 188 -10.99 -24.49 -0.17
CA TYR A 188 -10.29 -25.57 0.52
C TYR A 188 -11.09 -26.88 0.50
N GLY A 189 -10.40 -28.01 0.30
CA GLY A 189 -11.00 -29.34 0.30
C GLY A 189 -11.86 -29.66 -0.94
N ILE A 190 -12.03 -28.72 -1.88
CA ILE A 190 -12.75 -28.98 -3.13
C ILE A 190 -11.82 -29.72 -4.08
N SER A 191 -12.31 -30.81 -4.67
CA SER A 191 -11.69 -31.42 -5.85
C SER A 191 -12.36 -30.81 -7.09
N PRO A 192 -11.64 -30.06 -7.95
CA PRO A 192 -12.19 -29.60 -9.22
C PRO A 192 -12.61 -30.83 -10.04
N THR A 193 -13.78 -30.77 -10.67
CA THR A 193 -14.38 -31.88 -11.42
C THR A 193 -13.37 -32.64 -12.32
N SER A 194 -13.37 -33.98 -12.13
CA SER A 194 -12.88 -35.08 -12.97
C SER A 194 -11.43 -35.16 -13.50
N TYR A 195 -10.56 -34.16 -13.34
CA TYR A 195 -9.19 -34.23 -13.92
C TYR A 195 -8.01 -34.10 -12.95
N ARG A 196 -8.23 -33.74 -11.68
CA ARG A 196 -7.16 -33.61 -10.68
C ARG A 196 -7.60 -34.31 -9.39
N ASN A 197 -7.10 -35.51 -9.15
CA ASN A 197 -7.44 -36.37 -7.99
C ASN A 197 -6.90 -35.84 -6.64
N HIS A 198 -6.74 -34.52 -6.48
CA HIS A 198 -6.17 -33.91 -5.29
C HIS A 198 -7.08 -32.82 -4.76
N ALA A 199 -7.46 -32.94 -3.49
CA ALA A 199 -8.20 -31.92 -2.77
C ALA A 199 -7.35 -30.64 -2.68
N HIS A 200 -7.97 -29.50 -2.97
CA HIS A 200 -7.32 -28.21 -2.89
C HIS A 200 -6.87 -27.90 -1.45
N ASN A 201 -5.58 -27.69 -1.23
CA ASN A 201 -4.96 -27.50 0.08
C ASN A 201 -5.00 -26.05 0.59
N GLY A 202 -5.65 -25.16 -0.14
CA GLY A 202 -5.76 -23.74 0.17
C GLY A 202 -7.03 -23.12 -0.41
N ILE A 203 -7.03 -21.80 -0.56
CA ILE A 203 -8.05 -21.06 -1.30
C ILE A 203 -7.38 -20.25 -2.40
N ASP A 204 -8.12 -20.03 -3.48
CA ASP A 204 -7.69 -19.16 -4.56
C ASP A 204 -8.47 -17.86 -4.50
N LEU A 205 -7.76 -16.76 -4.27
CA LEU A 205 -8.30 -15.41 -4.26
C LEU A 205 -8.03 -14.75 -5.60
N LYS A 206 -9.06 -14.15 -6.19
CA LYS A 206 -8.93 -13.36 -7.41
C LYS A 206 -8.02 -12.17 -7.14
N ALA A 207 -6.81 -12.21 -7.68
CA ALA A 207 -5.82 -11.16 -7.55
C ALA A 207 -4.98 -11.09 -8.82
N ARG A 208 -5.11 -10.00 -9.60
CA ARG A 208 -4.43 -9.86 -10.89
C ARG A 208 -3.32 -8.81 -10.80
N TYR A 209 -2.08 -9.26 -10.62
CA TYR A 209 -0.93 -8.35 -10.46
C TYR A 209 -1.18 -7.30 -9.38
N GLN A 210 -1.78 -7.76 -8.27
CA GLN A 210 -2.10 -6.96 -7.09
C GLN A 210 -1.08 -7.19 -5.99
N ASP A 211 -0.96 -6.22 -5.11
CA ASP A 211 -0.06 -6.33 -3.96
C ASP A 211 -0.57 -7.39 -2.99
N VAL A 212 0.35 -8.28 -2.61
CA VAL A 212 0.11 -9.34 -1.64
C VAL A 212 0.73 -8.93 -0.32
N MET A 213 -0.05 -8.97 0.75
CA MET A 213 0.32 -8.41 2.06
C MET A 213 0.44 -9.48 3.14
N ALA A 214 1.29 -9.22 4.12
CA ALA A 214 1.34 -9.97 5.37
C ALA A 214 0.05 -9.77 6.17
N THR A 215 -0.40 -10.84 6.82
CA THR A 215 -1.72 -10.91 7.45
C THR A 215 -1.73 -10.57 8.93
N GLU A 216 -0.59 -10.71 9.62
CA GLU A 216 -0.43 -10.37 11.05
C GLU A 216 0.88 -9.59 11.28
N ASN A 217 0.95 -8.87 12.40
CA ASN A 217 2.18 -8.21 12.85
C ASN A 217 3.26 -9.22 13.27
N GLN A 218 4.53 -8.79 13.21
CA GLN A 218 5.69 -9.57 13.69
C GLN A 218 5.84 -10.95 13.04
N GLY A 219 5.37 -11.12 11.81
CA GLY A 219 5.55 -12.36 11.04
C GLY A 219 7.00 -12.55 10.63
N ARG A 220 7.53 -13.78 10.74
CA ARG A 220 8.86 -14.15 10.23
C ARG A 220 8.72 -14.84 8.89
N VAL A 221 9.40 -14.33 7.86
CA VAL A 221 9.48 -14.99 6.55
C VAL A 221 10.36 -16.24 6.68
N VAL A 222 9.74 -17.42 6.73
CA VAL A 222 10.44 -18.69 6.94
C VAL A 222 10.91 -19.34 5.65
N LYS A 223 10.32 -18.98 4.50
CA LYS A 223 10.73 -19.49 3.19
C LYS A 223 10.35 -18.54 2.06
N VAL A 224 11.25 -18.38 1.09
CA VAL A 224 10.99 -17.75 -0.20
C VAL A 224 11.56 -18.65 -1.28
N GLY A 225 10.87 -18.82 -2.40
CA GLY A 225 11.36 -19.68 -3.47
C GLY A 225 10.50 -19.68 -4.71
N SER A 226 10.85 -20.56 -5.63
CA SER A 226 10.09 -20.80 -6.86
C SER A 226 10.08 -22.29 -7.18
N ASP A 227 8.91 -22.85 -7.52
CA ASP A 227 8.79 -24.21 -8.04
C ASP A 227 7.70 -24.35 -9.10
N LYS A 228 7.66 -25.51 -9.78
CA LYS A 228 6.76 -25.77 -10.91
C LYS A 228 5.28 -25.72 -10.52
N THR A 229 4.94 -26.01 -9.27
CA THR A 229 3.56 -26.08 -8.80
C THR A 229 3.14 -24.74 -8.23
N SER A 230 3.85 -24.24 -7.23
CA SER A 230 3.52 -23.02 -6.49
C SER A 230 3.95 -21.74 -7.18
N GLY A 231 4.74 -21.81 -8.26
CA GLY A 231 5.31 -20.63 -8.88
C GLY A 231 6.27 -19.93 -7.92
N ASN A 232 6.39 -18.61 -8.01
CA ASN A 232 7.09 -17.86 -6.98
C ASN A 232 6.22 -17.79 -5.72
N PHE A 233 6.84 -18.01 -4.56
CA PHE A 233 6.11 -18.06 -3.30
C PHE A 233 6.90 -17.47 -2.13
N ALA A 234 6.17 -17.04 -1.11
CA ALA A 234 6.67 -16.68 0.20
C ALA A 234 5.86 -17.40 1.28
N VAL A 235 6.51 -17.79 2.37
CA VAL A 235 5.88 -18.39 3.55
C VAL A 235 6.23 -17.57 4.77
N VAL A 236 5.21 -17.10 5.49
CA VAL A 236 5.35 -16.31 6.71
C VAL A 236 4.82 -17.12 7.89
N GLU A 237 5.59 -17.17 8.98
CA GLU A 237 5.20 -17.75 10.26
C GLU A 237 4.86 -16.64 11.25
N TYR A 238 3.71 -16.75 11.90
CA TYR A 238 3.25 -15.85 12.94
C TYR A 238 3.18 -16.61 14.26
N ASP A 239 3.92 -16.12 15.25
CA ASP A 239 3.85 -16.60 16.64
C ASP A 239 2.74 -15.86 17.37
N ARG A 240 1.81 -16.60 18.00
CA ARG A 240 0.72 -16.01 18.79
C ARG A 240 0.96 -16.16 20.29
N ALA A 241 0.33 -15.29 21.06
CA ALA A 241 0.51 -15.19 22.51
C ALA A 241 0.06 -16.44 23.30
N ASP A 242 -0.84 -17.23 22.73
CA ASP A 242 -1.27 -18.53 23.25
C ASP A 242 -0.22 -19.64 23.02
N GLY A 243 0.89 -19.34 22.34
CA GLY A 243 1.94 -20.29 21.98
C GLY A 243 1.65 -21.06 20.70
N ALA A 244 0.56 -20.75 19.99
CA ALA A 244 0.28 -21.32 18.67
C ALA A 244 1.11 -20.64 17.59
N LYS A 245 1.40 -21.40 16.52
CA LYS A 245 2.10 -20.90 15.33
C LYS A 245 1.21 -21.05 14.10
N TRP A 246 1.17 -19.99 13.30
CA TRP A 246 0.44 -19.95 12.04
C TRP A 246 1.42 -19.76 10.89
N ARG A 247 1.40 -20.66 9.91
CA ARG A 247 2.16 -20.52 8.67
C ARG A 247 1.22 -20.23 7.52
N VAL A 248 1.45 -19.11 6.86
CA VAL A 248 0.69 -18.68 5.69
C VAL A 248 1.61 -18.70 4.48
N SER A 249 1.22 -19.47 3.47
CA SER A 249 1.94 -19.58 2.19
C SER A 249 1.19 -18.80 1.12
N TYR A 250 1.93 -17.93 0.43
CA TYR A 250 1.47 -17.07 -0.64
C TYR A 250 2.11 -17.55 -1.95
N CYS A 251 1.32 -18.09 -2.87
CA CYS A 251 1.80 -18.75 -4.09
C CYS A 251 1.33 -18.02 -5.37
N HIS A 252 1.89 -18.45 -6.51
CA HIS A 252 1.66 -17.90 -7.85
C HIS A 252 2.05 -16.43 -7.99
N LEU A 253 3.01 -15.95 -7.20
CA LEU A 253 3.46 -14.57 -7.23
C LEU A 253 4.17 -14.25 -8.55
N ASP A 254 3.98 -13.05 -9.07
CA ASP A 254 4.77 -12.51 -10.19
C ASP A 254 6.16 -12.12 -9.68
N SER A 255 6.21 -11.41 -8.55
CA SER A 255 7.44 -11.00 -7.87
C SER A 255 7.32 -11.16 -6.35
N VAL A 256 8.46 -11.37 -5.70
CA VAL A 256 8.56 -11.44 -4.23
C VAL A 256 9.38 -10.24 -3.75
N ALA A 257 8.82 -9.49 -2.80
CA ALA A 257 9.42 -8.27 -2.25
C ALA A 257 10.23 -8.51 -0.96
N VAL A 258 10.07 -9.69 -0.34
CA VAL A 258 10.73 -10.07 0.92
C VAL A 258 11.76 -11.18 0.74
N ARG A 259 12.65 -11.31 1.70
CA ARG A 259 13.66 -12.37 1.77
C ARG A 259 13.40 -13.28 2.96
N GLN A 260 13.88 -14.51 2.86
CA GLN A 260 13.84 -15.44 3.99
C GLN A 260 14.62 -14.83 5.17
N GLY A 261 14.00 -14.83 6.34
CA GLY A 261 14.54 -14.26 7.56
C GLY A 261 13.94 -12.90 7.94
N ASP A 262 13.31 -12.19 7.00
CA ASP A 262 12.70 -10.88 7.24
C ASP A 262 11.57 -10.95 8.26
N THR A 263 11.42 -9.88 9.05
CA THR A 263 10.23 -9.65 9.88
C THR A 263 9.29 -8.71 9.14
N VAL A 264 8.03 -9.09 9.06
CA VAL A 264 6.97 -8.37 8.34
C VAL A 264 5.84 -8.00 9.28
N ASN A 265 5.22 -6.84 9.06
CA ASN A 265 4.03 -6.42 9.80
C ASN A 265 2.77 -6.54 8.96
N ALA A 266 1.60 -6.57 9.60
CA ALA A 266 0.33 -6.65 8.90
C ALA A 266 0.20 -5.51 7.88
N GLY A 267 -0.25 -5.85 6.67
CA GLY A 267 -0.35 -4.90 5.56
C GLY A 267 0.96 -4.64 4.82
N GLN A 268 2.11 -5.12 5.34
CA GLN A 268 3.38 -5.01 4.62
C GLN A 268 3.38 -5.89 3.37
N LYS A 269 3.82 -5.31 2.26
CA LYS A 269 3.93 -6.01 0.96
C LYS A 269 4.93 -7.16 1.03
N LEU A 270 4.46 -8.36 0.69
CA LEU A 270 5.25 -9.58 0.51
C LEU A 270 5.65 -9.80 -0.95
N GLY A 271 4.86 -9.30 -1.90
CA GLY A 271 5.06 -9.50 -3.32
C GLY A 271 3.90 -8.98 -4.16
N VAL A 272 3.85 -9.40 -5.40
CA VAL A 272 2.77 -9.10 -6.35
C VAL A 272 2.18 -10.43 -6.83
N SER A 273 0.85 -10.57 -6.80
CA SER A 273 0.17 -11.76 -7.31
C SER A 273 0.41 -11.91 -8.81
N GLY A 274 0.34 -13.12 -9.35
CA GLY A 274 0.73 -13.36 -10.72
C GLY A 274 0.14 -14.65 -11.27
N ASN A 275 0.79 -15.16 -12.32
CA ASN A 275 0.40 -16.39 -13.00
C ASN A 275 1.61 -17.33 -13.18
N THR A 276 2.40 -17.50 -12.13
CA THR A 276 3.59 -18.37 -12.15
C THR A 276 3.24 -19.77 -11.65
N GLY A 277 4.04 -20.79 -12.00
CA GLY A 277 3.79 -22.18 -11.59
C GLY A 277 2.59 -22.83 -12.29
N ASN A 278 1.89 -23.73 -11.60
CA ASN A 278 0.74 -24.44 -12.14
C ASN A 278 -0.56 -23.64 -11.94
N SER A 279 -0.65 -22.51 -12.64
CA SER A 279 -1.78 -21.60 -12.60
C SER A 279 -2.39 -21.42 -14.00
N THR A 280 -3.72 -21.33 -14.07
CA THR A 280 -4.49 -21.13 -15.32
C THR A 280 -4.83 -19.67 -15.60
N GLY A 281 -4.59 -18.78 -14.64
CA GLY A 281 -4.74 -17.33 -14.78
C GLY A 281 -4.32 -16.57 -13.52
N PRO A 282 -4.08 -15.26 -13.58
CA PRO A 282 -3.54 -14.52 -12.44
C PRO A 282 -4.45 -14.56 -11.20
N HIS A 283 -3.93 -15.10 -10.09
CA HIS A 283 -4.61 -15.19 -8.80
C HIS A 283 -3.60 -15.32 -7.64
N LEU A 284 -4.07 -15.25 -6.40
CA LEU A 284 -3.30 -15.59 -5.21
C LEU A 284 -3.80 -16.93 -4.66
N HIS A 285 -2.94 -17.94 -4.62
CA HIS A 285 -3.22 -19.16 -3.88
C HIS A 285 -2.69 -19.03 -2.45
N LEU A 286 -3.57 -19.22 -1.47
CA LEU A 286 -3.29 -19.07 -0.05
C LEU A 286 -3.47 -20.41 0.68
N THR A 287 -2.39 -20.93 1.26
CA THR A 287 -2.43 -22.11 2.14
C THR A 287 -2.15 -21.68 3.57
N VAL A 288 -2.94 -22.17 4.54
CA VAL A 288 -2.75 -21.89 5.95
C VAL A 288 -2.48 -23.19 6.71
N ARG A 289 -1.45 -23.17 7.57
CA ARG A 289 -1.13 -24.26 8.50
C ARG A 289 -1.09 -23.74 9.92
N HIS A 290 -1.66 -24.51 10.84
CA HIS A 290 -1.71 -24.21 12.26
C HIS A 290 -0.95 -25.28 13.06
N GLN A 291 -0.15 -24.84 14.01
CA GLN A 291 0.47 -25.67 15.04
C GLN A 291 -0.02 -25.17 16.40
N ALA A 292 -0.76 -26.01 17.11
CA ALA A 292 -1.25 -25.70 18.45
C ALA A 292 -0.09 -25.63 19.46
N ALA A 293 -0.28 -24.87 20.53
CA ALA A 293 0.69 -24.77 21.62
C ALA A 293 1.03 -26.17 22.17
N GLY A 294 2.33 -26.47 22.27
CA GLY A 294 2.83 -27.79 22.73
C GLY A 294 2.75 -28.94 21.73
N SER A 295 2.18 -28.73 20.53
CA SER A 295 2.29 -29.68 19.42
C SER A 295 3.60 -29.50 18.66
N ALA A 296 4.19 -30.57 18.14
CA ALA A 296 5.32 -30.49 17.20
C ALA A 296 4.88 -30.42 15.72
N GLU A 297 3.61 -30.65 15.43
CA GLU A 297 3.09 -30.82 14.06
C GLU A 297 2.29 -29.61 13.57
N PHE A 298 2.55 -29.20 12.33
CA PHE A 298 1.71 -28.27 11.56
C PHE A 298 0.62 -29.01 10.79
N LYS A 299 -0.63 -28.63 11.00
CA LYS A 299 -1.79 -29.16 10.26
C LYS A 299 -2.31 -28.12 9.28
N THR A 300 -2.61 -28.55 8.05
CA THR A 300 -3.28 -27.67 7.07
C THR A 300 -4.72 -27.45 7.51
N VAL A 301 -5.16 -26.20 7.51
CA VAL A 301 -6.50 -25.79 7.95
C VAL A 301 -7.17 -24.97 6.85
N ASP A 302 -8.50 -24.91 6.88
CA ASP A 302 -9.26 -24.08 5.95
C ASP A 302 -8.88 -22.59 6.11
N PRO A 303 -8.27 -21.95 5.09
CA PRO A 303 -7.91 -20.55 5.16
C PRO A 303 -9.07 -19.60 5.43
N LEU A 304 -10.33 -19.96 5.12
CA LEU A 304 -11.48 -19.12 5.44
C LEU A 304 -11.70 -18.97 6.95
N ASN A 305 -11.38 -19.99 7.74
CA ASN A 305 -11.45 -19.89 9.21
C ASN A 305 -10.40 -18.90 9.74
N TYR A 306 -9.18 -18.99 9.19
CA TYR A 306 -8.10 -18.06 9.51
C TYR A 306 -8.45 -16.62 9.11
N LEU A 307 -8.97 -16.41 7.89
CA LEU A 307 -9.38 -15.10 7.41
C LEU A 307 -10.54 -14.52 8.23
N ALA A 308 -11.49 -15.34 8.68
CA ALA A 308 -12.57 -14.90 9.57
C ALA A 308 -12.03 -14.47 10.93
N GLU A 309 -11.07 -15.22 11.48
CA GLU A 309 -10.43 -14.88 12.75
C GLU A 309 -9.68 -13.55 12.69
N ILE A 310 -8.78 -13.36 11.72
CA ILE A 310 -8.05 -12.09 11.58
C ILE A 310 -8.97 -10.92 11.27
N ALA A 311 -10.11 -11.16 10.61
CA ALA A 311 -11.11 -10.14 10.37
C ALA A 311 -11.79 -9.67 11.66
N VAL A 312 -12.10 -10.60 12.57
CA VAL A 312 -12.66 -10.25 13.88
C VAL A 312 -11.61 -9.56 14.75
N ARG A 313 -10.40 -10.15 14.87
CA ARG A 313 -9.31 -9.60 15.70
C ARG A 313 -8.84 -8.23 15.20
N GLY A 314 -8.76 -8.06 13.88
CA GLY A 314 -8.31 -6.84 13.21
C GLY A 314 -9.38 -5.78 13.00
N ASN A 315 -10.64 -6.06 13.37
CA ASN A 315 -11.81 -5.25 13.00
C ASN A 315 -11.85 -4.94 11.48
N LEU A 316 -11.54 -5.94 10.65
CA LEU A 316 -11.49 -5.80 9.20
C LEU A 316 -12.92 -5.90 8.62
N THR A 317 -13.26 -4.94 7.78
CA THR A 317 -14.60 -4.78 7.20
C THR A 317 -14.78 -5.49 5.86
N ALA A 318 -13.69 -5.88 5.20
CA ALA A 318 -13.79 -6.55 3.90
C ALA A 318 -14.48 -7.90 4.01
N THR A 319 -15.22 -8.25 2.97
CA THR A 319 -15.98 -9.50 2.85
C THR A 319 -15.27 -10.47 1.92
N VAL A 320 -15.46 -11.78 2.12
CA VAL A 320 -14.96 -12.79 1.19
C VAL A 320 -16.16 -13.47 0.54
N VAL A 321 -16.31 -13.34 -0.77
CA VAL A 321 -17.45 -13.92 -1.52
C VAL A 321 -16.97 -15.04 -2.44
N LYS A 322 -17.81 -16.05 -2.66
CA LYS A 322 -17.51 -17.08 -3.68
C LYS A 322 -17.77 -16.48 -5.07
N LYS A 323 -16.92 -16.79 -6.04
CA LYS A 323 -17.13 -16.40 -7.44
C LYS A 323 -18.54 -16.77 -7.92
N GLY A 324 -19.29 -15.75 -8.36
CA GLY A 324 -20.68 -15.92 -8.83
C GLY A 324 -21.74 -15.87 -7.72
N THR A 325 -21.38 -15.57 -6.47
CA THR A 325 -22.33 -15.34 -5.37
C THR A 325 -22.04 -14.03 -4.65
N ASN A 326 -23.04 -13.52 -3.93
CA ASN A 326 -22.93 -12.33 -3.07
C ASN A 326 -22.91 -12.71 -1.57
N ALA A 327 -22.74 -14.00 -1.26
CA ALA A 327 -22.75 -14.48 0.12
C ALA A 327 -21.37 -14.26 0.77
N ASP A 328 -21.32 -13.49 1.86
CA ASP A 328 -20.11 -13.32 2.65
C ASP A 328 -19.78 -14.62 3.41
N LEU A 329 -18.72 -15.28 2.98
CA LEU A 329 -18.20 -16.53 3.51
C LEU A 329 -17.55 -16.37 4.88
N LEU A 330 -17.21 -15.14 5.29
CA LEU A 330 -16.65 -14.89 6.62
C LEU A 330 -17.75 -14.78 7.67
N SER A 331 -18.90 -14.18 7.35
CA SER A 331 -20.00 -13.90 8.29
C SER A 331 -20.42 -15.09 9.16
N SER A 332 -20.58 -16.29 8.58
CA SER A 332 -20.97 -17.51 9.29
C SER A 332 -19.88 -18.10 10.19
N ARG A 333 -18.62 -17.69 9.98
CA ARG A 333 -17.43 -18.20 10.66
C ARG A 333 -16.94 -17.26 11.78
N LYS A 334 -17.34 -15.99 11.75
CA LYS A 334 -16.99 -14.99 12.78
C LYS A 334 -17.59 -15.31 14.16
N GLY A 335 -18.72 -16.02 14.22
CA GLY A 335 -19.43 -16.33 15.47
C GLY A 335 -18.74 -17.31 16.42
N GLY A 336 -17.65 -17.97 15.99
CA GLY A 336 -16.88 -18.92 16.82
C GLY A 336 -15.50 -18.42 17.24
N VAL A 337 -15.17 -17.15 16.99
CA VAL A 337 -13.85 -16.57 17.30
C VAL A 337 -13.84 -16.03 18.73
N ASP A 338 -12.99 -16.57 19.60
CA ASP A 338 -12.74 -16.00 20.94
C ASP A 338 -11.97 -14.68 20.76
N THR A 339 -12.62 -13.58 21.10
CA THR A 339 -12.11 -12.21 20.90
C THR A 339 -11.37 -11.66 22.10
N THR A 340 -11.18 -12.45 23.16
CA THR A 340 -10.56 -11.98 24.40
C THR A 340 -9.05 -11.79 24.22
N PRO A 341 -8.52 -10.54 24.22
CA PRO A 341 -7.08 -10.32 24.09
C PRO A 341 -6.38 -10.85 25.33
N THR A 342 -5.37 -11.68 25.13
CA THR A 342 -4.52 -12.23 26.20
C THR A 342 -3.78 -11.10 26.92
N GLN A 343 -3.35 -11.36 28.16
CA GLN A 343 -2.61 -10.38 28.95
C GLN A 343 -1.29 -9.96 28.28
N ALA A 344 -0.65 -10.87 27.53
CA ALA A 344 0.55 -10.59 26.76
C ALA A 344 0.27 -9.68 25.55
N GLU A 345 -0.81 -9.90 24.80
CA GLU A 345 -1.25 -9.01 23.71
C GLU A 345 -1.56 -7.60 24.22
N ARG A 346 -2.15 -7.48 25.42
CA ARG A 346 -2.38 -6.19 26.09
C ARG A 346 -1.07 -5.47 26.44
N LEU A 347 -0.08 -6.21 26.95
CA LEU A 347 1.22 -5.65 27.33
C LEU A 347 2.07 -5.24 26.10
N MET A 348 1.99 -6.01 25.00
CA MET A 348 2.67 -5.65 23.74
C MET A 348 2.01 -4.45 23.04
N ALA A 349 0.68 -4.34 23.07
CA ALA A 349 0.00 -3.17 22.53
C ALA A 349 0.37 -1.89 23.31
N GLN A 350 0.55 -1.98 24.63
CA GLN A 350 0.93 -0.85 25.49
C GLN A 350 2.39 -0.38 25.28
N SER A 351 3.30 -1.28 24.91
CA SER A 351 4.72 -0.95 24.72
C SER A 351 5.06 -0.33 23.36
N GLN A 352 4.13 -0.39 22.39
CA GLN A 352 4.32 0.14 21.03
C GLN A 352 3.74 1.54 20.80
N LEU A 353 3.05 2.13 21.78
CA LEU A 353 2.50 3.50 21.68
C LEU A 353 3.57 4.56 21.96
N THR A 354 3.61 5.62 21.15
CA THR A 354 4.49 6.78 21.42
C THR A 354 4.01 7.54 22.67
N THR A 355 4.89 8.27 23.35
CA THR A 355 4.54 9.04 24.57
C THR A 355 3.32 9.95 24.37
N GLN A 356 3.19 10.55 23.18
CA GLN A 356 2.05 11.39 22.83
C GLN A 356 0.75 10.60 22.64
N GLN A 357 0.82 9.38 22.08
CA GLN A 357 -0.35 8.50 21.96
C GLN A 357 -0.78 7.92 23.31
N GLN A 358 0.18 7.63 24.21
CA GLN A 358 -0.13 7.23 25.59
C GLN A 358 -0.83 8.36 26.36
N GLN A 359 -0.37 9.60 26.23
CA GLN A 359 -1.00 10.76 26.87
C GLN A 359 -2.42 11.01 26.32
N ASN A 360 -2.62 10.89 25.01
CA ASN A 360 -3.95 11.03 24.38
C ASN A 360 -4.91 9.91 24.80
N ALA A 361 -4.43 8.66 24.92
CA ALA A 361 -5.23 7.53 25.39
C ALA A 361 -5.60 7.68 26.88
N GLN A 362 -4.67 8.17 27.71
CA GLN A 362 -4.94 8.46 29.12
C GLN A 362 -5.95 9.60 29.28
N ALA A 363 -5.84 10.67 28.48
CA ALA A 363 -6.80 11.76 28.48
C ALA A 363 -8.21 11.29 28.06
N GLY A 364 -8.30 10.47 27.01
CA GLY A 364 -9.56 9.84 26.58
C GLY A 364 -10.18 8.96 27.68
N ALA A 365 -9.38 8.11 28.33
CA ALA A 365 -9.85 7.24 29.41
C ALA A 365 -10.35 8.02 30.64
N GLN A 366 -9.68 9.14 30.99
CA GLN A 366 -10.12 10.01 32.08
C GLN A 366 -11.43 10.74 31.75
N LEU A 367 -11.62 11.14 30.49
CA LEU A 367 -12.87 11.76 30.04
C LEU A 367 -14.03 10.76 30.08
N THR A 368 -13.83 9.53 29.60
CA THR A 368 -14.83 8.45 29.70
C THR A 368 -15.22 8.15 31.14
N GLN A 369 -14.27 8.15 32.08
CA GLN A 369 -14.56 7.94 33.50
C GLN A 369 -15.39 9.07 34.10
N ARG A 370 -15.23 10.31 33.58
CA ARG A 370 -15.98 11.49 34.04
C ARG A 370 -17.35 11.62 33.38
N THR A 371 -17.50 11.21 32.12
CA THR A 371 -18.77 11.28 31.37
C THR A 371 -19.60 10.01 31.46
N GLY A 372 -19.00 8.89 31.86
CA GLY A 372 -19.62 7.56 31.80
C GLY A 372 -19.87 7.05 30.38
N SER A 373 -19.32 7.71 29.35
CA SER A 373 -19.60 7.42 27.95
C SER A 373 -18.36 7.57 27.07
N ASN A 374 -18.18 6.65 26.11
CA ASN A 374 -17.15 6.71 25.07
C ASN A 374 -17.65 7.39 23.78
N ASP A 375 -18.87 7.92 23.78
CA ASP A 375 -19.46 8.57 22.61
C ASP A 375 -18.76 9.91 22.32
N PRO A 376 -18.19 10.11 21.12
CA PRO A 376 -17.46 11.33 20.76
C PRO A 376 -18.27 12.62 20.93
N ASN A 377 -19.59 12.57 20.68
CA ASN A 377 -20.45 13.73 20.83
C ASN A 377 -20.70 14.06 22.31
N THR A 378 -20.87 13.06 23.15
CA THR A 378 -21.00 13.22 24.61
C THR A 378 -19.71 13.77 25.24
N LEU A 379 -18.55 13.29 24.79
CA LEU A 379 -17.24 13.76 25.24
C LEU A 379 -16.98 15.21 24.82
N LEU A 380 -17.32 15.55 23.57
CA LEU A 380 -17.20 16.92 23.05
C LEU A 380 -18.15 17.88 23.79
N ALA A 381 -19.40 17.47 24.02
CA ALA A 381 -20.37 18.29 24.76
C ALA A 381 -19.94 18.55 26.22
N TYR A 382 -19.34 17.56 26.89
CA TYR A 382 -18.80 17.73 28.24
C TYR A 382 -17.65 18.74 28.28
N LEU A 383 -16.75 18.68 27.29
CA LEU A 383 -15.61 19.60 27.18
C LEU A 383 -16.05 21.03 26.85
N MET A 384 -17.01 21.20 25.94
CA MET A 384 -17.58 22.51 25.60
C MET A 384 -18.35 23.12 26.79
N GLY A 385 -19.05 22.28 27.57
CA GLY A 385 -19.74 22.72 28.79
C GLY A 385 -18.82 23.18 29.92
N GLN A 386 -17.54 22.78 29.93
CA GLN A 386 -16.54 23.25 30.91
C GLN A 386 -15.93 24.61 30.54
N ASN A 387 -15.95 24.99 29.27
CA ASN A 387 -15.35 26.24 28.76
C ASN A 387 -16.32 27.42 28.71
N GLY A 388 -17.59 27.25 29.13
CA GLY A 388 -18.56 28.34 29.22
C GLY A 388 -19.16 28.80 27.88
N ASP A 389 -18.96 28.05 26.80
CA ASP A 389 -19.56 28.34 25.50
C ASP A 389 -21.04 27.89 25.48
N GLU A 390 -21.97 28.84 25.59
CA GLU A 390 -23.41 28.54 25.53
C GLU A 390 -23.85 28.11 24.12
N GLN A 391 -24.50 26.94 24.08
CA GLN A 391 -25.42 26.38 23.07
C GLN A 391 -25.36 26.93 21.62
N ALA A 392 -24.56 26.28 20.78
CA ALA A 392 -24.93 26.10 19.38
C ALA A 392 -25.82 24.87 19.26
N GLN A 393 -27.10 25.06 18.93
CA GLN A 393 -28.04 23.96 18.64
C GLN A 393 -27.54 23.15 17.44
N TYR A 394 -26.99 21.96 17.70
CA TYR A 394 -26.85 20.94 16.67
C TYR A 394 -28.22 20.30 16.43
N SER A 395 -28.84 20.66 15.31
CA SER A 395 -30.08 20.05 14.86
C SER A 395 -29.83 18.62 14.34
N GLN A 396 -30.87 17.80 14.47
CA GLN A 396 -30.96 16.35 14.24
C GLN A 396 -30.74 15.87 12.79
N HIS A 397 -29.79 16.44 12.03
CA HIS A 397 -29.38 15.90 10.72
C HIS A 397 -27.86 15.71 10.68
N GLY A 398 -27.45 14.45 10.50
CA GLY A 398 -26.04 14.05 10.49
C GLY A 398 -25.28 14.69 9.33
N ASP A 399 -24.43 15.65 9.66
CA ASP A 399 -23.47 16.24 8.73
C ASP A 399 -22.10 15.58 8.87
N ILE A 400 -21.59 15.12 7.73
CA ILE A 400 -20.35 14.36 7.52
C ILE A 400 -19.09 15.19 7.88
N PHE A 401 -19.25 16.49 8.14
CA PHE A 401 -18.19 17.40 8.55
C PHE A 401 -17.91 17.43 10.05
N SER A 402 -18.80 16.89 10.90
CA SER A 402 -18.65 16.90 12.36
C SER A 402 -17.47 16.04 12.87
N SER A 403 -17.20 14.91 12.21
CA SER A 403 -16.07 14.03 12.54
C SER A 403 -14.72 14.63 12.16
N LEU A 404 -14.69 15.42 11.07
CA LEU A 404 -13.50 16.14 10.62
C LEU A 404 -13.17 17.33 11.54
N ILE A 405 -14.21 18.06 11.97
CA ILE A 405 -14.06 19.18 12.91
C ILE A 405 -13.61 18.67 14.28
N SER A 406 -14.15 17.54 14.76
CA SER A 406 -13.77 16.94 16.05
C SER A 406 -12.30 16.46 16.09
N GLY A 407 -11.81 15.83 15.01
CA GLY A 407 -10.41 15.42 14.89
C GLY A 407 -9.43 16.58 14.81
N LEU A 408 -9.80 17.65 14.08
CA LEU A 408 -9.02 18.89 14.01
C LEU A 408 -9.04 19.66 15.33
N PHE A 409 -10.19 19.71 16.03
CA PHE A 409 -10.31 20.37 17.33
C PHE A 409 -9.51 19.66 18.43
N THR A 410 -9.52 18.32 18.48
CA THR A 410 -8.73 17.56 19.46
C THR A 410 -7.24 17.78 19.26
N SER A 411 -6.80 17.89 17.99
CA SER A 411 -5.42 18.21 17.63
C SER A 411 -5.05 19.66 17.98
N ALA A 412 -5.97 20.61 17.77
CA ALA A 412 -5.80 22.01 18.10
C ALA A 412 -5.75 22.26 19.63
N ILE A 413 -6.55 21.54 20.42
CA ILE A 413 -6.51 21.58 21.89
C ILE A 413 -5.20 21.00 22.42
N GLY A 414 -4.71 19.91 21.83
CA GLY A 414 -3.39 19.36 22.14
C GLY A 414 -2.26 20.37 21.89
N MET A 415 -2.35 21.14 20.81
CA MET A 415 -1.43 22.27 20.56
C MET A 415 -1.60 23.42 21.55
N ALA A 416 -2.84 23.80 21.90
CA ALA A 416 -3.12 24.89 22.82
C ALA A 416 -2.62 24.60 24.26
N ILE A 417 -2.75 23.35 24.72
CA ILE A 417 -2.20 22.90 26.01
C ILE A 417 -0.66 22.90 25.98
N MET A 418 -0.03 22.58 24.85
CA MET A 418 1.42 22.68 24.71
C MET A 418 1.93 24.13 24.69
N LEU A 419 1.14 25.08 24.17
CA LEU A 419 1.48 26.51 24.19
C LEU A 419 1.33 27.10 25.60
N ASP A 420 0.29 26.73 26.35
CA ASP A 420 0.10 27.17 27.74
C ASP A 420 1.17 26.59 28.70
N GLN A 421 1.62 25.35 28.47
CA GLN A 421 2.72 24.74 29.24
C GLN A 421 4.11 25.31 28.88
N ALA A 422 4.27 25.90 27.69
CA ALA A 422 5.49 26.60 27.31
C ALA A 422 5.59 27.99 27.96
N ASP A 423 4.46 28.69 28.12
CA ASP A 423 4.40 30.01 28.79
C ASP A 423 4.50 29.92 30.33
N GLN A 424 4.01 28.84 30.94
CA GLN A 424 4.11 28.62 32.40
C GLN A 424 5.52 28.24 32.88
N GLY A 425 6.50 28.12 31.95
CA GLY A 425 7.88 27.74 32.23
C GLY A 425 8.83 28.88 32.58
N GLU A 426 8.45 30.16 32.37
CA GLU A 426 9.36 31.31 32.58
C GLU A 426 9.17 32.07 33.91
N GLU A 427 8.13 31.80 34.72
CA GLU A 427 7.82 32.68 35.87
C GLU A 427 7.97 32.07 37.28
N ARG A 428 8.64 30.92 37.42
CA ARG A 428 8.96 30.38 38.76
C ARG A 428 10.35 29.78 38.84
N THR A 429 11.35 30.59 39.15
CA THR A 429 12.43 30.27 40.12
C THR A 429 13.47 31.41 40.24
N THR A 430 13.20 32.39 41.11
CA THR A 430 14.28 33.13 41.80
C THR A 430 13.88 33.34 43.25
N SER A 431 14.38 32.49 44.16
CA SER A 431 14.79 32.88 45.52
C SER A 431 15.48 31.73 46.26
N GLN A 432 16.78 31.94 46.48
CA GLN A 432 17.57 31.66 47.70
C GLN A 432 18.06 30.22 48.02
N VAL A 433 19.33 30.06 47.64
CA VAL A 433 20.48 29.32 48.18
C VAL A 433 20.52 29.16 49.72
N GLN A 434 20.85 27.97 50.26
CA GLN A 434 22.10 27.65 51.01
C GLN A 434 22.13 26.29 51.74
N ASN A 435 23.32 25.66 51.63
CA ASN A 435 23.99 24.64 52.46
C ASN A 435 23.87 23.13 52.11
N GLU A 436 25.04 22.60 51.68
CA GLU A 436 25.50 21.19 51.57
C GLU A 436 25.57 20.43 52.93
N PRO A 437 25.91 19.10 53.03
CA PRO A 437 26.44 18.17 52.01
C PRO A 437 25.86 16.72 51.93
N VAL A 438 26.05 16.13 50.74
CA VAL A 438 26.53 14.75 50.38
C VAL A 438 25.81 13.50 50.93
N GLN A 439 25.25 12.66 50.04
CA GLN A 439 25.73 11.29 49.71
C GLN A 439 24.85 10.58 48.64
N GLU A 440 25.53 10.15 47.56
CA GLU A 440 25.35 8.96 46.68
C GLU A 440 23.94 8.44 46.33
N THR A 441 23.62 8.14 45.07
CA THR A 441 24.23 7.05 44.30
C THR A 441 23.94 7.15 42.81
N GLU A 442 24.83 6.50 42.06
CA GLU A 442 24.88 6.29 40.62
C GLU A 442 23.62 5.65 40.02
N GLN A 443 22.91 6.38 39.15
CA GLN A 443 22.19 5.84 37.98
C GLN A 443 21.46 6.96 37.24
N GLN A 444 22.17 8.00 36.82
CA GLN A 444 21.64 8.97 35.85
C GLN A 444 22.79 9.83 35.33
N LYS A 445 22.81 10.04 34.01
CA LYS A 445 23.66 10.96 33.24
C LYS A 445 25.01 10.41 32.77
N ALA A 446 24.97 9.79 31.60
CA ALA A 446 25.95 10.11 30.55
C ALA A 446 25.29 9.97 29.17
N ALA A 447 24.27 10.80 28.92
CA ALA A 447 23.92 11.21 27.57
C ALA A 447 24.21 12.71 27.47
N THR A 448 24.99 13.06 26.46
CA THR A 448 25.22 14.40 25.90
C THR A 448 26.30 15.24 26.58
N LEU A 449 27.48 15.31 25.94
CA LEU A 449 28.00 16.55 25.32
C LEU A 449 29.39 16.27 24.74
N ILE A 450 29.56 16.29 23.42
CA ILE A 450 30.77 16.87 22.81
C ILE A 450 30.33 17.70 21.60
N GLN A 451 30.37 19.01 21.81
CA GLN A 451 30.41 20.02 20.76
C GLN A 451 31.66 19.78 19.90
N ARG A 452 31.47 19.71 18.58
CA ARG A 452 32.56 19.58 17.61
C ARG A 452 33.34 20.89 17.56
N LYS A 453 34.57 20.89 18.08
CA LYS A 453 35.60 21.86 17.69
C LYS A 453 35.97 21.58 16.22
N ARG A 454 36.08 22.65 15.44
CA ARG A 454 36.63 22.65 14.08
C ARG A 454 38.14 22.48 14.19
N ASP A 455 38.64 21.31 13.81
CA ASP A 455 40.04 21.13 13.47
C ASP A 455 40.22 21.30 11.96
N SER A 456 41.24 22.07 11.61
CA SER A 456 41.73 22.35 10.27
C SER A 456 42.15 21.07 9.56
N VAL A 457 41.57 20.79 8.39
CA VAL A 457 42.00 19.69 7.51
C VAL A 457 42.91 20.24 6.42
N ASP A 458 44.13 19.71 6.38
CA ASP A 458 45.16 19.91 5.36
C ASP A 458 44.73 19.23 4.03
N PRO A 459 44.63 19.95 2.89
CA PRO A 459 44.03 19.43 1.66
C PRO A 459 44.91 18.46 0.84
N VAL A 460 46.04 17.98 1.36
CA VAL A 460 46.99 17.16 0.55
C VAL A 460 46.87 15.64 0.78
N GLN A 461 46.20 15.16 1.84
CA GLN A 461 46.06 13.70 2.09
C GLN A 461 44.75 13.05 1.65
N ALA A 462 43.79 13.81 1.09
CA ALA A 462 42.51 13.26 0.62
C ALA A 462 42.51 12.83 -0.87
N ARG A 463 43.68 12.83 -1.53
CA ARG A 463 43.80 12.55 -2.97
C ARG A 463 44.49 11.23 -3.34
N GLU A 464 44.97 10.44 -2.37
CA GLU A 464 45.75 9.21 -2.63
C GLU A 464 45.01 7.88 -2.39
N VAL A 465 43.75 7.88 -1.93
CA VAL A 465 43.00 6.62 -1.65
C VAL A 465 41.89 6.34 -2.70
N ALA A 466 41.81 7.11 -3.78
CA ALA A 466 40.79 6.94 -4.84
C ALA A 466 41.35 6.57 -6.22
N MET A 467 42.59 6.10 -6.31
CA MET A 467 43.22 5.66 -7.56
C MET A 467 44.04 4.38 -7.38
N MET A 468 43.43 3.27 -6.94
CA MET A 468 43.97 1.93 -7.17
C MET A 468 42.81 0.94 -7.30
N ASN A 469 42.86 0.12 -8.36
CA ASN A 469 42.02 -1.04 -8.70
C ASN A 469 40.89 -0.83 -9.72
N PHE A 470 41.28 -0.50 -10.95
CA PHE A 470 40.59 -1.00 -12.15
C PHE A 470 41.64 -1.26 -13.21
N ASP A 471 42.14 -2.50 -13.27
CA ASP A 471 42.68 -3.16 -14.48
C ASP A 471 43.15 -4.57 -14.10
N ALA A 472 42.45 -5.59 -14.59
CA ALA A 472 42.97 -6.94 -14.68
C ALA A 472 42.35 -7.61 -15.92
N GLU A 473 43.26 -7.97 -16.84
CA GLU A 473 43.08 -8.32 -18.23
C GLU A 473 42.48 -9.71 -18.50
N TYR A 474 41.95 -9.84 -19.71
CA TYR A 474 41.85 -11.08 -20.50
C TYR A 474 43.24 -11.74 -20.69
N PRO A 475 43.36 -13.08 -20.73
CA PRO A 475 44.52 -13.73 -21.29
C PRO A 475 44.26 -14.26 -22.72
N GLU A 476 44.97 -13.69 -23.70
CA GLU A 476 45.35 -14.38 -24.94
C GLU A 476 46.82 -14.83 -24.83
N GLN A 477 47.09 -16.10 -25.16
CA GLN A 477 48.33 -16.67 -25.73
C GLN A 477 48.14 -18.20 -25.79
N GLN A 478 48.57 -18.99 -26.78
CA GLN A 478 49.11 -18.79 -28.12
C GLN A 478 49.18 -20.19 -28.78
N GLN A 479 48.99 -20.21 -30.11
CA GLN A 479 49.65 -21.07 -31.12
C GLN A 479 49.29 -22.55 -31.35
N ASN A 480 48.99 -22.77 -32.65
CA ASN A 480 49.43 -23.85 -33.55
C ASN A 480 48.77 -25.23 -33.49
N THR A 481 47.97 -25.56 -34.52
CA THR A 481 48.40 -26.33 -35.73
C THR A 481 47.21 -26.73 -36.60
N GLY A 482 47.40 -26.78 -37.93
CA GLY A 482 46.73 -27.78 -38.77
C GLY A 482 45.70 -27.31 -39.82
N GLN A 483 46.19 -26.98 -41.01
CA GLN A 483 45.73 -27.45 -42.34
C GLN A 483 44.22 -27.50 -42.66
N ARG A 484 43.72 -26.65 -43.57
CA ARG A 484 43.67 -26.79 -45.05
C ARG A 484 42.60 -27.75 -45.61
N LEU A 485 42.07 -27.31 -46.75
CA LEU A 485 41.20 -27.95 -47.76
C LEU A 485 39.70 -27.71 -47.52
N ALA A 486 38.93 -27.23 -48.48
CA ALA A 486 39.15 -26.61 -49.79
C ALA A 486 37.82 -25.96 -50.19
#